data_AF-A0A4Q5TDH5-F1
#
_entry.id   AF-A0A4Q5TDH5-F1
#
_cell.length_a   1.000
_cell.length_b   1.000
_cell.length_c   1.000
_cell.angle_alpha   90.00
_cell.angle_beta   90.00
_cell.angle_gamma   90.00
#
_symmetry.space_group_name_H-M   'P 1'
#
loop_
_entity.id
_entity.type
_entity.pdbx_description
1 polymer ?
#
loop_
_entity_poly.entity_id
_entity_poly.type
_entity_poly.pdbx_seq_one_letter_code
_entity_poly.pdbx_strand_id
1 'polypeptide(L)'
;MKTILLTLSAAASALALPALPALAQNAPQNGVLIIYGDDRCPTNSDGDEIVVCVRRPAGERFRIPSELRDTEATPQRESWAVRQRSALTAGDTGIGSCTTVGPGGGIGCSTRDIQAGKAEADARKRAEKVLPD
;
A
#
# COMPACT_ATOMS: atom_id res chain seq x y z
N MET A 1 -41.24 44.06 37.83
CA MET A 1 -40.41 44.72 36.79
C MET A 1 -39.45 43.65 36.29
N LYS A 2 -39.40 43.15 35.07
CA LYS A 2 -39.97 43.48 33.76
C LYS A 2 -39.98 42.15 32.96
N THR A 3 -41.15 41.75 32.47
CA THR A 3 -41.38 40.58 31.60
C THR A 3 -41.44 41.03 30.14
N ILE A 4 -40.66 40.41 29.23
CA ILE A 4 -40.86 40.37 27.76
C ILE A 4 -40.17 39.05 27.30
N LEU A 5 -40.82 37.90 27.07
CA LEU A 5 -41.74 37.44 26.01
C LEU A 5 -41.22 37.48 24.56
N LEU A 6 -41.24 36.29 23.92
CA LEU A 6 -41.46 35.98 22.49
C LEU A 6 -40.29 36.34 21.53
N THR A 7 -39.91 35.56 20.50
CA THR A 7 -40.62 34.62 19.62
C THR A 7 -39.65 33.64 18.92
N LEU A 8 -40.20 32.46 18.59
CA LEU A 8 -39.75 31.49 17.58
C LEU A 8 -39.31 32.14 16.26
N SER A 9 -38.21 31.66 15.68
CA SER A 9 -38.11 31.43 14.24
C SER A 9 -37.16 30.27 13.97
N ALA A 10 -37.76 29.12 13.71
CA ALA A 10 -37.14 27.98 13.08
C ALA A 10 -36.74 28.37 11.65
N ALA A 11 -35.44 28.58 11.43
CA ALA A 11 -34.87 28.52 10.10
C ALA A 11 -34.19 27.15 9.97
N ALA A 12 -35.00 26.13 9.71
CA ALA A 12 -34.53 24.85 9.20
C ALA A 12 -34.09 25.06 7.74
N SER A 13 -32.93 25.67 7.54
CA SER A 13 -32.26 25.68 6.25
C SER A 13 -31.62 24.32 6.06
N ALA A 14 -32.30 23.48 5.28
CA ALA A 14 -31.83 22.18 4.85
C ALA A 14 -30.37 22.25 4.38
N LEU A 15 -29.48 21.62 5.15
CA LEU A 15 -28.18 21.20 4.65
C LEU A 15 -28.44 20.13 3.58
N ALA A 16 -28.62 20.55 2.34
CA ALA A 16 -28.49 19.67 1.19
C ALA A 16 -27.00 19.29 1.08
N LEU A 17 -26.58 18.27 1.83
CA LEU A 17 -25.31 17.60 1.59
C LEU A 17 -25.38 16.97 0.20
N PRO A 18 -24.47 17.30 -0.73
CA PRO A 18 -24.42 16.58 -1.98
C PRO A 18 -23.86 15.18 -1.70
N ALA A 19 -24.70 14.16 -1.83
CA ALA A 19 -24.34 12.74 -1.76
C ALA A 19 -23.52 12.27 -2.98
N LEU A 20 -22.62 13.12 -3.49
CA LEU A 20 -21.76 12.87 -4.65
C LEU A 20 -20.71 11.76 -4.46
N PRO A 21 -20.12 11.48 -3.27
CA PRO A 21 -19.00 10.54 -3.22
C PRO A 21 -19.39 9.08 -3.46
N ALA A 22 -20.66 8.71 -3.31
CA ALA A 22 -21.13 7.33 -3.49
C ALA A 22 -21.25 6.94 -4.97
N LEU A 23 -21.63 7.86 -5.85
CA LEU A 23 -21.82 7.57 -7.28
C LEU A 23 -20.49 7.49 -8.06
N ALA A 24 -19.43 8.15 -7.57
CA ALA A 24 -18.12 8.11 -8.22
C ALA A 24 -17.38 6.76 -8.04
N GLN A 25 -17.74 5.96 -7.03
CA GLN A 25 -17.09 4.66 -6.77
C GLN A 25 -17.51 3.56 -7.75
N ASN A 26 -18.62 3.75 -8.47
CA ASN A 26 -19.19 2.76 -9.39
C ASN A 26 -19.03 3.14 -10.87
N ALA A 27 -18.24 4.17 -11.18
CA ALA A 27 -17.95 4.53 -12.56
C ALA A 27 -16.89 3.55 -13.13
N PRO A 28 -17.16 2.88 -14.27
CA PRO A 28 -16.17 2.02 -14.91
C PRO A 28 -14.94 2.83 -15.31
N GLN A 29 -13.76 2.40 -14.85
CA GLN A 29 -12.49 2.99 -15.27
C GLN A 29 -11.97 2.13 -16.44
N ASN A 30 -11.85 2.71 -17.64
CA ASN A 30 -11.44 1.98 -18.86
C ASN A 30 -12.30 0.73 -19.18
N GLY A 31 -13.61 0.78 -18.89
CA GLY A 31 -14.55 -0.33 -19.16
C GLY A 31 -14.46 -1.51 -18.18
N VAL A 32 -13.60 -1.43 -17.16
CA VAL A 32 -13.46 -2.45 -16.11
C VAL A 32 -14.01 -1.94 -14.80
N LEU A 33 -14.94 -2.69 -14.19
CA LEU A 33 -15.50 -2.40 -12.88
C LEU A 33 -15.03 -3.43 -11.84
N ILE A 34 -14.45 -2.95 -10.74
CA ILE A 34 -14.03 -3.82 -9.64
C ILE A 34 -15.19 -3.98 -8.67
N ILE A 35 -15.62 -5.23 -8.49
CA ILE A 35 -16.76 -5.60 -7.65
C ILE A 35 -16.28 -6.33 -6.41
N TYR A 36 -16.88 -6.07 -5.26
CA TYR A 36 -16.49 -6.69 -3.99
C TYR A 36 -17.55 -7.70 -3.51
N GLY A 37 -17.10 -8.87 -3.03
CA GLY A 37 -17.99 -9.86 -2.43
C GLY A 37 -19.03 -10.38 -3.42
N ASP A 38 -20.32 -10.20 -3.09
CA ASP A 38 -21.49 -10.65 -3.87
C ASP A 38 -22.19 -9.53 -4.65
N ASP A 39 -21.57 -8.34 -4.76
CA ASP A 39 -22.14 -7.22 -5.48
C ASP A 39 -22.43 -7.61 -6.96
N ARG A 40 -23.56 -7.15 -7.52
CA ARG A 40 -23.96 -7.48 -8.90
C ARG A 40 -23.21 -6.60 -9.89
N CYS A 41 -22.75 -7.18 -10.99
CA CYS A 41 -22.23 -6.42 -12.12
C CYS A 41 -23.40 -5.68 -12.78
N PRO A 42 -23.41 -4.33 -12.76
CA PRO A 42 -24.46 -3.56 -13.40
C PRO A 42 -24.37 -3.77 -14.91
N THR A 43 -25.43 -4.29 -15.49
CA THR A 43 -25.63 -4.32 -16.95
C THR A 43 -26.67 -3.27 -17.29
N ASN A 44 -26.50 -2.56 -18.40
CA ASN A 44 -27.57 -1.75 -18.92
C ASN A 44 -28.68 -2.68 -19.46
N SER A 45 -29.94 -2.37 -19.18
CA SER A 45 -31.10 -3.19 -19.59
C SER A 45 -31.31 -3.20 -21.11
N ASP A 46 -30.77 -2.21 -21.81
CA ASP A 46 -30.91 -2.02 -23.25
C ASP A 46 -29.82 -2.74 -24.07
N GLY A 47 -28.83 -3.36 -23.42
CA GLY A 47 -27.81 -4.20 -24.08
C GLY A 47 -26.70 -3.46 -24.84
N ASP A 48 -26.71 -2.13 -24.83
CA ASP A 48 -25.77 -1.30 -25.59
C ASP A 48 -24.38 -1.13 -24.94
N GLU A 49 -24.18 -1.63 -23.71
CA GLU A 49 -22.91 -1.48 -22.96
C GLU A 49 -22.48 -2.80 -22.30
N ILE A 50 -21.29 -3.30 -22.69
CA ILE A 50 -20.65 -4.47 -22.09
C ILE A 50 -19.70 -3.99 -20.98
N VAL A 51 -20.09 -4.19 -19.72
CA VAL A 51 -19.24 -3.90 -18.56
C VAL A 51 -18.48 -5.17 -18.16
N VAL A 52 -17.14 -5.13 -18.21
CA VAL A 52 -16.31 -6.26 -17.78
C VAL A 52 -16.00 -6.10 -16.29
N CYS A 53 -16.50 -7.04 -15.48
CA CYS A 53 -16.40 -6.95 -14.03
C CYS A 53 -15.36 -7.91 -13.46
N VAL A 54 -14.40 -7.37 -12.69
CA VAL A 54 -13.40 -8.16 -11.97
C VAL A 54 -13.83 -8.29 -10.51
N ARG A 55 -14.00 -9.53 -10.02
CA ARG A 55 -14.50 -9.81 -8.67
C ARG A 55 -13.34 -9.93 -7.67
N ARG A 56 -13.42 -9.16 -6.59
CA ARG A 56 -12.49 -9.17 -5.46
C ARG A 56 -13.21 -9.62 -4.18
N PRO A 57 -12.53 -10.27 -3.23
CA PRO A 57 -13.13 -10.68 -1.96
C PRO A 57 -13.59 -9.47 -1.13
N ALA A 58 -14.66 -9.62 -0.35
CA ALA A 58 -15.26 -8.53 0.43
C ALA A 58 -14.28 -7.87 1.43
N GLY A 59 -13.33 -8.63 1.96
CA GLY A 59 -12.29 -8.13 2.86
C GLY A 59 -11.25 -7.21 2.19
N GLU A 60 -11.24 -7.12 0.85
CA GLU A 60 -10.34 -6.22 0.11
C GLU A 60 -10.92 -4.84 -0.14
N ARG A 61 -12.19 -4.59 0.26
CA ARG A 61 -12.83 -3.28 0.09
C ARG A 61 -12.14 -2.16 0.89
N PHE A 62 -11.56 -2.48 2.04
CA PHE A 62 -10.86 -1.52 2.92
C PHE A 62 -9.39 -1.87 3.16
N ARG A 63 -8.91 -2.98 2.57
CA ARG A 63 -7.52 -3.42 2.70
C ARG A 63 -6.72 -2.91 1.50
N ILE A 64 -5.44 -2.62 1.72
CA ILE A 64 -4.50 -2.32 0.64
C ILE A 64 -4.61 -3.43 -0.43
N PRO A 65 -4.87 -3.10 -1.71
CA PRO A 65 -4.95 -4.07 -2.80
C PRO A 65 -3.71 -4.97 -2.87
N SER A 66 -3.89 -6.24 -3.24
CA SER A 66 -2.80 -7.23 -3.36
C SER A 66 -1.60 -6.71 -4.16
N GLU A 67 -1.86 -6.07 -5.30
CA GLU A 67 -0.83 -5.49 -6.20
C GLU A 67 0.08 -4.49 -5.49
N LEU A 68 -0.43 -3.76 -4.49
CA LEU A 68 0.32 -2.74 -3.76
C LEU A 68 1.02 -3.29 -2.52
N ARG A 69 0.71 -4.53 -2.11
CA ARG A 69 1.33 -5.17 -0.94
C ARG A 69 2.77 -5.60 -1.24
N ASP A 70 3.03 -6.06 -2.46
CA ASP A 70 4.35 -6.53 -2.90
C ASP A 70 5.24 -5.38 -3.40
N THR A 71 5.21 -4.26 -2.68
CA THR A 71 6.11 -3.17 -3.00
C THR A 71 7.52 -3.54 -2.59
N GLU A 72 8.45 -3.53 -3.56
CA GLU A 72 9.86 -3.79 -3.28
C GLU A 72 10.36 -2.90 -2.13
N ALA A 73 11.02 -3.51 -1.15
CA ALA A 73 11.63 -2.80 -0.05
C ALA A 73 12.78 -1.93 -0.59
N THR A 74 12.45 -0.70 -0.99
CA THR A 74 13.46 0.31 -1.25
C THR A 74 14.11 0.69 0.09
N PRO A 75 15.40 1.07 0.12
CA PRO A 75 16.10 1.42 1.37
C PRO A 75 15.35 2.47 2.21
N GLN A 76 14.58 3.36 1.55
CA GLN A 76 13.78 4.40 2.20
C GLN A 76 12.53 3.85 2.91
N ARG A 77 12.02 2.69 2.49
CA ARG A 77 10.82 2.03 3.02
C ARG A 77 11.12 0.87 3.99
N GLU A 78 12.39 0.64 4.29
CA GLU A 78 12.77 -0.30 5.34
C GLU A 78 12.20 0.13 6.69
N SER A 79 11.78 -0.86 7.49
CA SER A 79 11.28 -0.59 8.84
C SER A 79 12.39 0.05 9.68
N TRP A 80 12.00 0.91 10.62
CA TRP A 80 12.95 1.56 11.51
C TRP A 80 13.83 0.54 12.26
N ALA A 81 13.27 -0.62 12.62
CA ALA A 81 14.00 -1.71 13.28
C ALA A 81 15.18 -2.25 12.44
N VAL A 82 15.04 -2.29 11.11
CA VAL A 82 16.14 -2.68 10.21
C VAL A 82 17.16 -1.55 10.10
N ARG A 83 16.69 -0.31 9.91
CA ARG A 83 17.56 0.86 9.75
C ARG A 83 18.42 1.13 10.98
N GLN A 84 17.87 1.01 12.18
CA GLN A 84 18.59 1.23 13.43
C GLN A 84 19.76 0.24 13.60
N ARG A 85 19.67 -0.95 13.01
CA ARG A 85 20.73 -1.96 13.11
C ARG A 85 22.08 -1.44 12.63
N SER A 86 22.08 -0.61 11.58
CA SER A 86 23.29 0.05 11.08
C SER A 86 23.97 0.97 12.12
N ALA A 87 23.17 1.66 12.94
CA ALA A 87 23.67 2.53 14.00
C ALA A 87 24.22 1.73 15.19
N LEU A 88 23.63 0.56 15.48
CA LEU A 88 24.08 -0.32 16.57
C LEU A 88 25.41 -1.00 16.26
N THR A 89 25.66 -1.33 15.00
CA THR A 89 26.91 -1.97 14.55
C THR A 89 28.01 -0.99 14.17
N ALA A 90 27.75 0.33 14.31
CA ALA A 90 28.72 1.36 13.97
C ALA A 90 29.90 1.31 14.97
N GLY A 91 31.08 0.94 14.46
CA GLY A 91 32.29 0.82 15.27
C GLY A 91 32.57 -0.58 15.82
N ASP A 92 31.79 -1.60 15.44
CA ASP A 92 32.12 -2.99 15.77
C ASP A 92 33.51 -3.39 15.24
N THR A 93 34.24 -4.14 16.05
CA THR A 93 35.58 -4.67 15.71
C THR A 93 35.70 -6.14 16.06
N GLY A 94 36.62 -6.85 15.39
CA GLY A 94 36.85 -8.28 15.58
C GLY A 94 36.35 -9.15 14.42
N ILE A 95 36.34 -10.46 14.63
CA ILE A 95 36.00 -11.44 13.58
C ILE A 95 34.52 -11.32 13.21
N GLY A 96 34.23 -11.18 11.91
CA GLY A 96 32.86 -11.05 11.40
C GLY A 96 32.38 -9.60 11.25
N SER A 97 33.07 -8.63 11.84
CA SER A 97 32.87 -7.21 11.55
C SER A 97 33.61 -6.82 10.26
N CYS A 98 32.99 -6.00 9.40
CA CYS A 98 33.67 -5.45 8.22
C CYS A 98 34.31 -4.10 8.58
N THR A 99 35.51 -4.16 9.14
CA THR A 99 36.28 -2.99 9.59
C THR A 99 37.76 -3.12 9.21
N THR A 100 38.50 -2.02 9.24
CA THR A 100 39.95 -1.99 9.02
C THR A 100 40.76 -2.28 10.29
N VAL A 101 40.09 -2.42 11.44
CA VAL A 101 40.73 -2.58 12.75
C VAL A 101 40.79 -4.06 13.15
N GLY A 102 42.02 -4.56 13.34
CA GLY A 102 42.30 -5.89 13.90
C GLY A 102 42.28 -7.06 12.89
N PRO A 103 42.88 -8.21 13.27
CA PRO A 103 42.88 -9.42 12.45
C PRO A 103 41.48 -10.05 12.46
N GLY A 104 40.74 -9.93 11.36
CA GLY A 104 39.37 -10.46 11.25
C GLY A 104 38.42 -9.60 10.42
N GLY A 105 38.79 -8.33 10.19
CA GLY A 105 38.01 -7.39 9.37
C GLY A 105 37.76 -7.86 7.94
N GLY A 106 38.79 -8.43 7.30
CA GLY A 106 38.69 -8.98 5.94
C GLY A 106 37.71 -10.15 5.81
N ILE A 107 37.53 -10.95 6.87
CA ILE A 107 36.57 -12.06 6.89
C ILE A 107 35.13 -11.53 6.96
N GLY A 108 34.91 -10.46 7.74
CA GLY A 108 33.61 -9.80 7.79
C GLY A 108 33.22 -9.16 6.46
N CYS A 109 34.15 -8.46 5.80
CA CYS A 109 33.87 -7.84 4.50
C CYS A 109 33.61 -8.85 3.38
N SER A 110 34.42 -9.91 3.29
CA SER A 110 34.16 -10.99 2.32
C SER A 110 32.80 -11.66 2.53
N THR A 111 32.40 -11.88 3.78
CA THR A 111 31.06 -12.41 4.10
C THR A 111 29.94 -11.46 3.68
N ARG A 112 30.14 -10.14 3.88
CA ARG A 112 29.19 -9.11 3.46
C ARG A 112 29.01 -9.11 1.93
N ASP A 113 30.11 -9.16 1.18
CA ASP A 113 30.07 -9.13 -0.29
C ASP A 113 29.37 -10.37 -0.85
N ILE A 114 29.61 -11.55 -0.26
CA ILE A 114 28.90 -12.78 -0.62
C ILE A 114 27.39 -12.64 -0.37
N GLN A 115 27.00 -12.08 0.78
CA GLN A 115 25.59 -11.86 1.10
C GLN A 115 24.94 -10.85 0.14
N ALA A 116 25.63 -9.77 -0.20
CA ALA A 116 25.16 -8.77 -1.17
C ALA A 116 24.95 -9.40 -2.55
N GLY A 117 25.92 -10.18 -3.05
CA GLY A 117 25.78 -10.87 -4.34
C GLY A 117 24.65 -11.90 -4.37
N LYS A 118 24.41 -12.60 -3.25
CA LYS A 118 23.25 -13.49 -3.12
C LYS A 118 21.93 -12.72 -3.14
N ALA A 119 21.86 -11.60 -2.43
CA ALA A 119 20.68 -10.75 -2.40
C ALA A 119 20.35 -10.19 -3.80
N GLU A 120 21.36 -9.73 -4.54
CA GLU A 120 21.21 -9.28 -5.94
C GLU A 120 20.73 -10.41 -6.87
N ALA A 121 21.28 -11.62 -6.73
CA ALA A 121 20.86 -12.78 -7.51
C ALA A 121 19.42 -13.18 -7.21
N ASP A 122 19.01 -13.16 -5.95
CA ASP A 122 17.64 -13.46 -5.54
C ASP A 122 16.66 -12.37 -6.00
N ALA A 123 17.07 -11.09 -5.97
CA ALA A 123 16.29 -9.98 -6.51
C ALA A 123 16.06 -10.16 -8.03
N ARG A 124 17.11 -10.50 -8.80
CA ARG A 124 16.99 -10.80 -10.23
C ARG A 124 16.01 -11.94 -10.51
N LYS A 125 16.10 -13.05 -9.76
CA LYS A 125 15.17 -14.19 -9.90
C LYS A 125 13.72 -13.82 -9.57
N ARG A 126 13.50 -12.91 -8.61
CA ARG A 126 12.15 -12.41 -8.29
C ARG A 126 11.62 -11.54 -9.41
N ALA A 127 12.45 -10.65 -9.97
CA ALA A 127 12.08 -9.81 -11.10
C ALA A 127 11.72 -10.64 -12.35
N GLU A 128 12.47 -11.71 -12.63
CA GLU A 128 12.19 -12.64 -13.74
C GLU A 128 10.82 -13.31 -13.61
N LYS A 129 10.40 -13.71 -12.41
CA LYS A 129 9.09 -14.35 -12.17
C LYS A 129 7.88 -13.44 -12.35
N VAL A 130 8.08 -12.12 -12.41
CA VAL A 130 6.99 -11.13 -12.54
C VAL A 130 6.70 -10.84 -14.02
N LEU A 131 7.56 -11.24 -14.96
CA LEU A 131 7.28 -11.11 -16.39
C LEU A 131 6.31 -12.23 -16.85
N PRO A 132 5.20 -11.90 -17.54
CA PRO A 132 4.41 -12.90 -18.25
C PRO A 132 5.22 -13.44 -19.44
N ASP A 133 5.21 -14.76 -19.65
CA ASP A 133 5.74 -15.44 -20.84
C ASP A 133 5.11 -14.93 -22.14
#